data_AF-A0A838QBW6-F1
#
_entry.id   AF-A0A838QBW6-F1
#
_cell.length_a   1.000
_cell.length_b   1.000
_cell.length_c   1.000
_cell.angle_alpha   90.00
_cell.angle_beta   90.00
_cell.angle_gamma   90.00
#
_symmetry.space_group_name_H-M   'P 1'
#
loop_
_entity.id
_entity.type
_entity.pdbx_description
1 polymer ?
#
loop_
_entity_poly.entity_id
_entity_poly.type
_entity_poly.pdbx_seq_one_letter_code
_entity_poly.pdbx_strand_id
1 'polypeptide(L)'
;MGADTARHYQWFPWHNNGHFEAWRHGSAGEKAQLVSFYRKGLQAVIDRAGNGFRVGIPFIWCSNNLMASFATQAYLYRRMSGDSRFREYEAAALDWLLGANPWGVSMIIGLPQSGNYARDPHSVIAKDLKLQLTGGLLDGPVYRSIYSSLLYIRLHNPDEYAAFNTGFIVYHDDVGDYSTNEPIMDGTANLAYIFSAMARGY
;
A
#
# COMPACT_ATOMS: atom_id res chain seq x y z
N MET A 1 10.50 5.78 4.41
CA MET A 1 9.89 4.49 4.01
C MET A 1 10.86 3.30 4.05
N GLY A 2 12.17 3.44 4.35
CA GLY A 2 13.13 2.32 4.35
C GLY A 2 13.58 1.79 5.74
N ALA A 3 12.88 2.16 6.82
CA ALA A 3 13.25 1.72 8.18
C ALA A 3 12.53 0.41 8.57
N ASP A 4 13.10 -0.34 9.52
CA ASP A 4 12.53 -1.60 10.04
C ASP A 4 11.28 -1.40 10.88
N THR A 5 11.16 -0.25 11.52
CA THR A 5 10.03 0.11 12.39
C THR A 5 9.63 1.57 12.18
N ALA A 6 8.38 1.88 12.50
CA ALA A 6 7.88 3.23 12.64
C ALA A 6 6.82 3.24 13.74
N ARG A 7 6.69 4.37 14.46
CA ARG A 7 5.53 4.59 15.33
C ARG A 7 4.27 4.80 14.49
N HIS A 8 3.11 4.52 15.07
CA HIS A 8 1.81 4.76 14.41
C HIS A 8 1.73 6.20 13.91
N TYR A 9 1.40 6.38 12.64
CA TYR A 9 1.36 7.66 11.92
C TYR A 9 2.66 8.49 11.88
N GLN A 10 3.81 7.94 12.25
CA GLN A 10 5.07 8.69 12.19
C GLN A 10 5.41 9.19 10.77
N TRP A 11 4.95 8.47 9.75
CA TRP A 11 5.14 8.85 8.35
C TRP A 11 3.86 9.35 7.70
N PHE A 12 2.86 9.72 8.49
CA PHE A 12 1.71 10.44 7.97
C PHE A 12 2.10 11.90 7.64
N PRO A 13 1.70 12.45 6.48
CA PRO A 13 0.97 11.80 5.40
C PRO A 13 1.87 10.81 4.63
N TRP A 14 1.31 9.63 4.32
CA TRP A 14 2.05 8.51 3.69
C TRP A 14 2.65 8.87 2.32
N HIS A 15 2.04 9.83 1.63
CA HIS A 15 2.54 10.45 0.41
C HIS A 15 2.59 11.98 0.56
N ASN A 16 3.70 12.60 0.15
CA ASN A 16 3.83 14.05 0.08
C ASN A 16 3.41 14.57 -1.31
N ASN A 17 2.14 14.93 -1.46
CA ASN A 17 1.60 15.48 -2.70
C ASN A 17 2.27 16.82 -3.13
N GLY A 18 2.80 17.58 -2.18
CA GLY A 18 3.46 18.86 -2.47
C GLY A 18 4.81 18.72 -3.17
N HIS A 19 5.44 17.54 -3.10
CA HIS A 19 6.79 17.31 -3.62
C HIS A 19 6.88 17.51 -5.14
N PHE A 20 5.94 16.93 -5.88
CA PHE A 20 5.91 17.05 -7.33
C PHE A 20 5.51 18.45 -7.80
N GLU A 21 4.58 19.09 -7.09
CA GLU A 21 4.16 20.46 -7.39
C GLU A 21 5.29 21.46 -7.11
N ALA A 22 6.03 21.31 -6.01
CA ALA A 22 7.23 22.09 -5.75
C ALA A 22 8.28 21.89 -6.85
N TRP A 23 8.46 20.65 -7.34
CA TRP A 23 9.39 20.38 -8.44
C TRP A 23 8.98 21.10 -9.71
N ARG A 24 7.71 21.10 -10.10
CA ARG A 24 7.25 21.78 -11.33
C ARG A 24 7.62 23.26 -11.37
N HIS A 25 7.50 23.93 -10.23
CA HIS A 25 7.65 25.38 -10.11
C HIS A 25 9.03 25.83 -9.58
N GLY A 26 9.90 24.89 -9.19
CA GLY A 26 11.24 25.18 -8.69
C GLY A 26 12.26 25.56 -9.77
N SER A 27 13.33 26.20 -9.33
CA SER A 27 14.57 26.42 -10.08
C SER A 27 15.25 25.11 -10.46
N ALA A 28 16.27 25.17 -11.34
CA ALA A 28 17.01 23.97 -11.76
C ALA A 28 17.66 23.23 -10.58
N GLY A 29 18.17 23.97 -9.58
CA GLY A 29 18.77 23.39 -8.38
C GLY A 29 17.74 22.69 -7.49
N GLU A 30 16.60 23.34 -7.25
CA GLU A 30 15.49 22.76 -6.46
C GLU A 30 14.91 21.52 -7.14
N LYS A 31 14.74 21.57 -8.47
CA LYS A 31 14.31 20.42 -9.28
C LYS A 31 15.24 19.22 -9.10
N ALA A 32 16.55 19.44 -9.22
CA ALA A 32 17.55 18.38 -9.05
C ALA A 32 17.51 17.80 -7.61
N GLN A 33 17.36 18.66 -6.60
CA GLN A 33 17.26 18.22 -5.21
C GLN A 33 16.01 17.37 -4.95
N LEU A 34 14.85 17.80 -5.44
CA LEU A 34 13.59 17.07 -5.28
C LEU A 34 13.62 15.72 -5.99
N VAL A 35 14.24 15.62 -7.17
CA VAL A 35 14.49 14.32 -7.84
C VAL A 35 15.37 13.41 -6.98
N SER A 36 16.42 13.97 -6.37
CA SER A 36 17.35 13.22 -5.50
C SER A 36 16.65 12.62 -4.28
N PHE A 37 15.72 13.35 -3.66
CA PHE A 37 14.95 12.86 -2.51
C PHE A 37 14.06 11.66 -2.86
N TYR A 38 13.34 11.71 -3.98
CA TYR A 38 12.60 10.53 -4.44
C TYR A 38 13.52 9.36 -4.76
N ARG A 39 14.64 9.59 -5.46
CA ARG A 39 15.63 8.54 -5.73
C ARG A 39 16.08 7.85 -4.44
N LYS A 40 16.45 8.64 -3.42
CA LYS A 40 16.93 8.13 -2.13
C LYS A 40 15.84 7.31 -1.42
N GLY A 41 14.61 7.81 -1.39
CA GLY A 41 13.48 7.12 -0.76
C GLY A 41 13.11 5.81 -1.45
N LEU A 42 13.03 5.82 -2.78
CA LEU A 42 12.72 4.64 -3.59
C LEU A 42 13.82 3.59 -3.48
N GLN A 43 15.09 3.99 -3.57
CA GLN A 43 16.22 3.06 -3.45
C GLN A 43 16.21 2.38 -2.08
N ALA A 44 15.99 3.12 -1.00
CA ALA A 44 15.96 2.55 0.35
C ALA A 44 14.84 1.51 0.56
N VAL A 45 13.73 1.60 -0.17
CA VAL A 45 12.68 0.58 -0.18
C VAL A 45 13.13 -0.63 -1.00
N ILE A 46 13.68 -0.40 -2.19
CA ILE A 46 14.10 -1.47 -3.12
C ILE A 46 15.26 -2.30 -2.55
N ASP A 47 16.17 -1.69 -1.78
CA ASP A 47 17.26 -2.41 -1.11
C ASP A 47 16.74 -3.50 -0.15
N ARG A 48 15.46 -3.43 0.25
CA ARG A 48 14.78 -4.40 1.12
C ARG A 48 13.88 -5.38 0.34
N ALA A 49 13.70 -5.17 -0.97
CA ALA A 49 12.75 -5.88 -1.81
C ALA A 49 13.28 -7.22 -2.38
N GLY A 50 14.00 -8.00 -1.56
CA GLY A 50 14.63 -9.26 -1.97
C GLY A 50 13.71 -10.48 -2.08
N ASN A 51 12.40 -10.31 -1.91
CA ASN A 51 11.41 -11.39 -2.03
C ASN A 51 10.86 -11.52 -3.46
N GLY A 52 10.19 -12.64 -3.75
CA GLY A 52 9.62 -12.94 -5.07
C GLY A 52 8.54 -11.96 -5.55
N PHE A 53 7.98 -11.13 -4.66
CA PHE A 53 7.01 -10.09 -5.01
C PHE A 53 7.64 -8.72 -5.24
N ARG A 54 8.97 -8.58 -5.05
CA ARG A 54 9.69 -7.30 -5.19
C ARG A 54 9.13 -6.18 -4.30
N VAL A 55 8.64 -6.53 -3.11
CA VAL A 55 8.08 -5.57 -2.15
C VAL A 55 9.07 -5.28 -1.02
N GLY A 56 9.37 -4.01 -0.76
CA GLY A 56 10.33 -3.62 0.29
C GLY A 56 9.79 -2.64 1.34
N ILE A 57 8.50 -2.27 1.27
CA ILE A 57 7.89 -1.40 2.27
C ILE A 57 7.84 -2.14 3.62
N PRO A 58 7.93 -1.43 4.76
CA PRO A 58 7.70 -2.03 6.04
C PRO A 58 6.21 -2.33 6.21
N PHE A 59 5.91 -3.54 6.65
CA PHE A 59 4.54 -4.00 6.92
C PHE A 59 4.07 -3.55 8.30
N ILE A 60 3.90 -2.24 8.45
CA ILE A 60 3.29 -1.60 9.61
C ILE A 60 1.80 -1.35 9.35
N TRP A 61 1.02 -0.95 10.36
CA TRP A 61 -0.36 -0.53 10.15
C TRP A 61 -0.43 0.53 9.03
N CYS A 62 -1.36 0.35 8.09
CA CYS A 62 -1.52 1.13 6.85
C CYS A 62 -0.44 0.81 5.82
N SER A 63 0.05 -0.44 5.76
CA SER A 63 1.12 -0.86 4.84
C SER A 63 0.73 -0.68 3.37
N ASN A 64 -0.55 -0.82 3.02
CA ASN A 64 -1.01 -0.57 1.67
C ASN A 64 -1.00 0.92 1.29
N ASN A 65 -1.10 1.86 2.24
CA ASN A 65 -0.80 3.26 1.94
C ASN A 65 0.65 3.41 1.50
N LEU A 66 1.59 2.72 2.16
CA LEU A 66 3.00 2.76 1.79
C LEU A 66 3.21 2.16 0.40
N MET A 67 2.50 1.07 0.08
CA MET A 67 2.54 0.46 -1.25
C MET A 67 2.04 1.41 -2.34
N ALA A 68 0.84 1.98 -2.16
CA ALA A 68 0.28 2.96 -3.08
C ALA A 68 1.18 4.21 -3.20
N SER A 69 1.72 4.69 -2.08
CA SER A 69 2.63 5.84 -2.03
C SER A 69 3.96 5.55 -2.75
N PHE A 70 4.49 4.34 -2.63
CA PHE A 70 5.68 3.92 -3.35
C PHE A 70 5.43 3.89 -4.86
N ALA A 71 4.32 3.29 -5.31
CA ALA A 71 3.94 3.29 -6.72
C ALA A 71 3.79 4.72 -7.27
N THR A 72 3.09 5.59 -6.54
CA THR A 72 2.93 7.01 -6.88
C THR A 72 4.27 7.74 -6.94
N GLN A 73 5.16 7.54 -5.97
CA GLN A 73 6.49 8.16 -5.98
C GLN A 73 7.37 7.66 -7.13
N ALA A 74 7.33 6.37 -7.45
CA ALA A 74 8.09 5.82 -8.57
C ALA A 74 7.59 6.36 -9.92
N TYR A 75 6.27 6.45 -10.08
CA TYR A 75 5.64 7.10 -11.23
C TYR A 75 6.10 8.56 -11.39
N LEU A 76 6.00 9.35 -10.31
CA LEU A 76 6.38 10.75 -10.33
C LEU A 76 7.88 10.95 -10.51
N TYR A 77 8.72 10.10 -9.92
CA TYR A 77 10.16 10.12 -10.13
C TYR A 77 10.50 9.98 -11.62
N ARG A 78 9.91 9.01 -12.31
CA ARG A 78 10.12 8.84 -13.76
C ARG A 78 9.66 10.08 -14.52
N ARG A 79 8.52 10.69 -14.15
CA ARG A 79 8.04 11.93 -14.78
C ARG A 79 8.95 13.14 -14.53
N MET A 80 9.55 13.24 -13.35
CA MET A 80 10.44 14.34 -12.98
C MET A 80 11.83 14.22 -13.60
N SER A 81 12.32 13.00 -13.81
CA SER A 81 13.72 12.73 -14.14
C SER A 81 13.95 12.08 -15.52
N GLY A 82 12.92 11.49 -16.13
CA GLY A 82 13.03 10.65 -17.32
C GLY A 82 13.62 9.25 -17.04
N ASP A 83 13.99 8.95 -15.79
CA ASP A 83 14.68 7.73 -15.40
C ASP A 83 13.69 6.61 -15.03
N SER A 84 13.80 5.48 -15.71
CA SER A 84 12.89 4.34 -15.59
C SER A 84 13.38 3.21 -14.66
N ARG A 85 14.50 3.38 -13.96
CA ARG A 85 15.11 2.29 -13.16
C ARG A 85 14.20 1.64 -12.11
N PHE A 86 13.17 2.35 -11.66
CA PHE A 86 12.22 1.88 -10.64
C PHE A 86 10.92 1.32 -11.22
N ARG A 87 10.78 1.23 -12.55
CA ARG A 87 9.54 0.83 -13.22
C ARG A 87 9.09 -0.59 -12.86
N GLU A 88 10.02 -1.53 -12.72
CA GLU A 88 9.68 -2.90 -12.33
C GLU A 88 9.07 -2.95 -10.91
N TYR A 89 9.64 -2.21 -9.97
CA TYR A 89 9.13 -2.14 -8.59
C TYR A 89 7.82 -1.35 -8.48
N GLU A 90 7.64 -0.32 -9.31
CA GLU A 90 6.34 0.38 -9.45
C GLU A 90 5.23 -0.57 -9.88
N ALA A 91 5.49 -1.41 -10.90
CA ALA A 91 4.53 -2.41 -11.36
C ALA A 91 4.24 -3.43 -10.25
N ALA A 92 5.29 -3.97 -9.63
CA ALA A 92 5.15 -4.93 -8.53
C ALA A 92 4.33 -4.40 -7.35
N ALA A 93 4.46 -3.10 -7.02
CA ALA A 93 3.65 -2.47 -5.97
C ALA A 93 2.16 -2.42 -6.33
N LEU A 94 1.80 -2.21 -7.60
CA LEU A 94 0.41 -2.25 -8.05
C LEU A 94 -0.10 -3.68 -8.15
N ASP A 95 0.72 -4.59 -8.66
CA ASP A 95 0.39 -6.00 -8.74
C ASP A 95 0.10 -6.55 -7.34
N TRP A 96 0.90 -6.18 -6.34
CA TRP A 96 0.64 -6.50 -4.93
C TRP A 96 -0.76 -6.06 -4.48
N LEU A 97 -1.12 -4.80 -4.78
CA LEU A 97 -2.42 -4.23 -4.43
C LEU A 97 -3.57 -4.92 -5.16
N LEU A 98 -3.31 -5.52 -6.32
CA LEU A 98 -4.28 -6.23 -7.16
C LEU A 98 -4.28 -7.75 -6.97
N GLY A 99 -3.47 -8.28 -6.05
CA GLY A 99 -3.52 -9.70 -5.64
C GLY A 99 -2.26 -10.51 -5.87
N ALA A 100 -1.19 -9.94 -6.44
CA ALA A 100 0.11 -10.61 -6.52
C ALA A 100 0.85 -10.53 -5.17
N ASN A 101 0.31 -11.24 -4.19
CA ASN A 101 0.80 -11.33 -2.82
C ASN A 101 0.58 -12.76 -2.28
N PRO A 102 1.11 -13.11 -1.09
CA PRO A 102 1.07 -14.48 -0.57
C PRO A 102 -0.33 -15.09 -0.45
N TRP A 103 -1.37 -14.25 -0.36
CA TRP A 103 -2.76 -14.68 -0.16
C TRP A 103 -3.55 -14.77 -1.46
N GLY A 104 -3.04 -14.23 -2.56
CA GLY A 104 -3.80 -14.11 -3.81
C GLY A 104 -5.02 -13.17 -3.67
N VAL A 105 -4.97 -12.23 -2.72
CA VAL A 105 -6.08 -11.34 -2.36
C VAL A 105 -5.81 -9.94 -2.87
N SER A 106 -6.72 -9.39 -3.66
CA SER A 106 -6.67 -7.97 -3.96
C SER A 106 -6.93 -7.16 -2.69
N MET A 107 -6.06 -6.19 -2.48
CA MET A 107 -6.14 -5.23 -1.38
C MET A 107 -7.18 -4.13 -1.65
N ILE A 108 -7.87 -4.20 -2.79
CA ILE A 108 -8.88 -3.25 -3.22
C ILE A 108 -10.21 -3.97 -3.32
N ILE A 109 -11.16 -3.60 -2.47
CA ILE A 109 -12.46 -4.25 -2.40
C ILE A 109 -13.15 -4.14 -3.78
N GLY A 110 -13.59 -5.27 -4.33
CA GLY A 110 -14.33 -5.31 -5.58
C GLY A 110 -13.50 -5.16 -6.86
N LEU A 111 -12.16 -5.06 -6.78
CA LEU A 111 -11.30 -4.87 -7.95
C LEU A 111 -10.10 -5.83 -7.95
N PRO A 112 -9.79 -6.54 -9.06
CA PRO A 112 -10.65 -6.70 -10.22
C PRO A 112 -11.95 -7.42 -9.83
N GLN A 113 -13.03 -7.16 -10.57
CA GLN A 113 -14.37 -7.66 -10.21
C GLN A 113 -14.43 -9.20 -10.09
N SER A 114 -13.67 -9.90 -10.93
CA SER A 114 -13.53 -11.36 -10.93
C SER A 114 -12.42 -11.90 -10.01
N GLY A 115 -11.73 -11.02 -9.28
CA GLY A 115 -10.65 -11.39 -8.37
C GLY A 115 -11.14 -11.80 -6.99
N ASN A 116 -10.20 -12.29 -6.18
CA ASN A 116 -10.39 -12.46 -4.74
C ASN A 116 -10.12 -11.13 -4.04
N TYR A 117 -10.96 -10.74 -3.07
CA TYR A 117 -10.86 -9.51 -2.28
C TYR A 117 -11.69 -9.68 -1.01
N ALA A 118 -11.46 -8.82 -0.02
CA ALA A 118 -12.14 -8.89 1.28
C ALA A 118 -13.67 -8.97 1.18
N ARG A 119 -14.24 -9.93 1.91
CA ARG A 119 -15.67 -10.22 2.06
C ARG A 119 -16.18 -9.83 3.43
N ASP A 120 -15.30 -9.74 4.43
CA ASP A 120 -15.64 -9.33 5.79
C ASP A 120 -14.73 -8.18 6.27
N PRO A 121 -14.70 -7.03 5.57
CA PRO A 121 -13.87 -5.88 5.96
C PRO A 121 -14.26 -5.37 7.35
N HIS A 122 -13.29 -4.80 8.09
CA HIS A 122 -13.54 -4.10 9.36
C HIS A 122 -14.32 -2.81 9.10
N SER A 123 -15.63 -2.93 8.85
CA SER A 123 -16.51 -1.81 8.56
C SER A 123 -17.93 -2.11 9.01
N VAL A 124 -18.44 -1.28 9.94
CA VAL A 124 -19.83 -1.34 10.40
C VAL A 124 -20.80 -1.16 9.24
N ILE A 125 -20.46 -0.31 8.26
CA ILE A 125 -21.30 -0.07 7.09
C ILE A 125 -21.41 -1.32 6.21
N ALA A 126 -20.28 -1.98 5.92
CA ALA A 126 -20.30 -3.22 5.16
C ALA A 126 -21.06 -4.32 5.92
N LYS A 127 -20.80 -4.46 7.22
CA LYS A 127 -21.38 -5.48 8.08
C LYS A 127 -22.89 -5.34 8.25
N ASP A 128 -23.36 -4.14 8.59
CA ASP A 128 -24.76 -3.94 9.01
C ASP A 128 -25.67 -3.63 7.82
N LEU A 129 -25.17 -2.91 6.81
CA LEU A 129 -25.94 -2.56 5.62
C LEU A 129 -25.73 -3.53 4.45
N LYS A 130 -24.83 -4.50 4.59
CA LYS A 130 -24.50 -5.51 3.54
C LYS A 130 -24.09 -4.88 2.22
N LEU A 131 -23.35 -3.77 2.29
CA LEU A 131 -22.85 -3.04 1.13
C LEU A 131 -21.42 -3.45 0.79
N GLN A 132 -21.16 -3.71 -0.50
CA GLN A 132 -19.80 -3.86 -1.01
C GLN A 132 -19.16 -2.47 -1.15
N LEU A 133 -18.04 -2.25 -0.45
CA LEU A 133 -17.29 -1.00 -0.46
C LEU A 133 -16.32 -0.93 -1.65
N THR A 134 -16.85 -1.11 -2.87
CA THR A 134 -16.05 -1.19 -4.10
C THR A 134 -15.07 -0.03 -4.26
N GLY A 135 -13.81 -0.34 -4.55
CA GLY A 135 -12.72 0.62 -4.69
C GLY A 135 -12.01 0.98 -3.38
N GLY A 136 -12.54 0.57 -2.23
CA GLY A 136 -11.91 0.79 -0.93
C GLY A 136 -10.60 0.03 -0.82
N LEU A 137 -9.50 0.75 -0.56
CA LEU A 137 -8.22 0.15 -0.21
C LEU A 137 -8.27 -0.36 1.22
N LEU A 138 -7.85 -1.59 1.46
CA LEU A 138 -7.67 -2.16 2.80
C LEU A 138 -6.36 -1.68 3.40
N ASP A 139 -6.30 -1.55 4.73
CA ASP A 139 -5.09 -1.19 5.48
C ASP A 139 -3.86 -2.03 5.09
N GLY A 140 -4.08 -3.33 4.92
CA GLY A 140 -3.09 -4.26 4.41
C GLY A 140 -2.32 -5.02 5.47
N PRO A 141 -1.47 -5.96 5.05
CA PRO A 141 -0.80 -6.85 5.99
C PRO A 141 0.15 -6.10 6.92
N VAL A 142 0.21 -6.59 8.15
CA VAL A 142 1.12 -6.08 9.18
C VAL A 142 2.09 -7.17 9.62
N TYR A 143 3.20 -6.78 10.26
CA TYR A 143 4.05 -7.73 10.95
C TYR A 143 3.23 -8.49 11.99
N ARG A 144 3.45 -9.80 12.10
CA ARG A 144 2.78 -10.64 13.10
C ARG A 144 2.93 -10.09 14.51
N SER A 145 4.12 -9.56 14.84
CA SER A 145 4.38 -8.94 16.13
C SER A 145 3.49 -7.72 16.41
N ILE A 146 3.13 -6.95 15.38
CA ILE A 146 2.17 -5.86 15.50
C ILE A 146 0.80 -6.44 15.81
N TYR A 147 0.28 -7.32 14.96
CA TYR A 147 -1.04 -7.94 15.15
C TYR A 147 -1.19 -8.55 16.55
N SER A 148 -0.21 -9.34 16.99
CA SER A 148 -0.24 -10.00 18.30
C SER A 148 -0.14 -9.05 19.51
N SER A 149 0.24 -7.79 19.31
CA SER A 149 0.36 -6.78 20.38
C SER A 149 -0.87 -5.88 20.52
N LEU A 150 -1.80 -5.94 19.57
CA LEU A 150 -2.95 -5.04 19.51
C LEU A 150 -4.03 -5.45 20.50
N LEU A 151 -4.62 -4.45 21.15
CA LEU A 151 -5.66 -4.66 22.16
C LEU A 151 -7.00 -4.95 21.50
N TYR A 152 -7.74 -5.91 22.06
CA TYR A 152 -9.11 -6.25 21.63
C TYR A 152 -9.24 -6.76 20.18
N ILE A 153 -8.13 -7.02 19.50
CA ILE A 153 -8.13 -7.65 18.19
C ILE A 153 -8.35 -9.15 18.34
N ARG A 154 -9.28 -9.72 17.57
CA ARG A 154 -9.54 -11.17 17.53
C ARG A 154 -10.33 -11.49 16.28
N LEU A 155 -10.05 -12.63 15.65
CA LEU A 155 -10.88 -13.10 14.55
C LEU A 155 -12.23 -13.58 15.09
N HIS A 156 -13.31 -13.22 14.41
CA HIS A 156 -14.65 -13.69 14.71
C HIS A 156 -14.98 -15.02 14.02
N ASN A 157 -14.32 -15.28 12.89
CA ASN A 157 -14.43 -16.51 12.10
C ASN A 157 -13.07 -17.25 12.06
N PRO A 158 -13.05 -18.52 11.61
CA PRO A 158 -11.80 -19.21 11.33
C PRO A 158 -10.94 -18.46 10.29
N ASP A 159 -9.62 -18.46 10.49
CA ASP A 159 -8.67 -17.84 9.56
C ASP A 159 -8.57 -18.66 8.26
N GLU A 160 -9.22 -18.17 7.20
CA GLU A 160 -9.17 -18.78 5.86
C GLU A 160 -7.77 -18.74 5.23
N TYR A 161 -6.89 -17.86 5.70
CA TYR A 161 -5.53 -17.68 5.23
C TYR A 161 -4.48 -18.29 6.15
N ALA A 162 -4.87 -19.10 7.14
CA ALA A 162 -3.96 -19.68 8.14
C ALA A 162 -2.71 -20.36 7.54
N ALA A 163 -2.87 -21.05 6.40
CA ALA A 163 -1.76 -21.71 5.70
C ALA A 163 -0.72 -20.72 5.13
N PHE A 164 -1.13 -19.49 4.81
CA PHE A 164 -0.29 -18.42 4.26
C PHE A 164 0.16 -17.44 5.35
N ASN A 165 -0.59 -17.33 6.44
CA ASN A 165 -0.22 -16.64 7.67
C ASN A 165 0.78 -17.47 8.51
N THR A 166 1.86 -17.96 7.90
CA THR A 166 2.95 -18.69 8.57
C THR A 166 4.24 -17.87 8.71
N GLY A 167 4.35 -16.78 7.94
CA GLY A 167 5.52 -15.91 7.93
C GLY A 167 5.52 -14.80 8.99
N PHE A 168 6.37 -13.80 8.76
CA PHE A 168 6.54 -12.62 9.63
C PHE A 168 5.49 -11.53 9.40
N ILE A 169 4.67 -11.65 8.37
CA ILE A 169 3.49 -10.79 8.11
C ILE A 169 2.20 -11.62 8.11
N VAL A 170 1.10 -10.96 8.40
CA VAL A 170 -0.25 -11.55 8.44
C VAL A 170 -1.26 -10.64 7.75
N TYR A 171 -2.28 -11.26 7.18
CA TYR A 171 -3.51 -10.62 6.68
C TYR A 171 -4.69 -11.51 7.04
N HIS A 172 -5.79 -10.92 7.48
CA HIS A 172 -7.01 -11.65 7.79
C HIS A 172 -8.20 -10.95 7.15
N ASP A 173 -9.04 -11.69 6.41
CA ASP A 173 -10.32 -11.18 5.94
C ASP A 173 -11.41 -11.41 7.00
N ASP A 174 -11.36 -10.64 8.09
CA ASP A 174 -12.30 -10.76 9.18
C ASP A 174 -12.61 -9.39 9.81
N VAL A 175 -13.87 -9.15 10.14
CA VAL A 175 -14.33 -7.89 10.72
C VAL A 175 -13.72 -7.62 12.11
N GLY A 176 -13.14 -8.61 12.76
CA GLY A 176 -12.42 -8.47 14.02
C GLY A 176 -10.97 -8.00 13.88
N ASP A 177 -10.41 -7.97 12.65
CA ASP A 177 -9.06 -7.46 12.37
C ASP A 177 -9.10 -6.05 11.76
N TYR A 178 -9.12 -5.06 12.64
CA TYR A 178 -9.00 -3.65 12.24
C TYR A 178 -7.61 -3.25 11.76
N SER A 179 -6.59 -4.09 11.96
CA SER A 179 -5.20 -3.74 11.66
C SER A 179 -4.79 -4.07 10.23
N THR A 180 -5.46 -5.04 9.62
CA THR A 180 -5.18 -5.48 8.25
C THR A 180 -6.33 -5.30 7.27
N ASN A 181 -7.58 -5.28 7.75
CA ASN A 181 -8.78 -5.39 6.91
C ASN A 181 -9.73 -4.19 6.99
N GLU A 182 -9.28 -3.06 7.57
CA GLU A 182 -10.06 -1.82 7.59
C GLU A 182 -9.93 -1.07 6.24
N PRO A 183 -11.04 -0.69 5.58
CA PRO A 183 -10.99 0.13 4.37
C PRO A 183 -10.68 1.59 4.70
N ILE A 184 -9.67 2.16 4.05
CA ILE A 184 -9.04 3.44 4.39
C ILE A 184 -9.21 4.50 3.29
N MET A 185 -9.71 5.66 3.68
CA MET A 185 -10.05 6.74 2.74
C MET A 185 -8.82 7.41 2.11
N ASP A 186 -7.77 7.64 2.90
CA ASP A 186 -6.54 8.31 2.45
C ASP A 186 -5.75 7.44 1.46
N GLY A 187 -5.69 6.13 1.69
CA GLY A 187 -5.13 5.15 0.76
C GLY A 187 -5.96 5.05 -0.51
N THR A 188 -7.28 5.03 -0.39
CA THR A 188 -8.21 5.03 -1.53
C THR A 188 -8.06 6.29 -2.40
N ALA A 189 -7.84 7.46 -1.79
CA ALA A 189 -7.57 8.69 -2.53
C ALA A 189 -6.27 8.60 -3.36
N ASN A 190 -5.22 7.98 -2.80
CA ASN A 190 -3.96 7.77 -3.53
C ASN A 190 -4.13 6.77 -4.70
N LEU A 191 -4.92 5.71 -4.53
CA LEU A 191 -5.28 4.81 -5.63
C LEU A 191 -5.96 5.55 -6.78
N ALA A 192 -6.95 6.39 -6.46
CA ALA A 192 -7.65 7.18 -7.47
C ALA A 192 -6.68 8.06 -8.27
N TYR A 193 -5.69 8.65 -7.60
CA TYR A 193 -4.63 9.40 -8.26
C TYR A 193 -3.80 8.53 -9.21
N ILE A 194 -3.19 7.46 -8.71
CA ILE A 194 -2.22 6.68 -9.50
C ILE A 194 -2.89 5.94 -10.67
N PHE A 195 -4.07 5.37 -10.47
CA PHE A 195 -4.80 4.72 -11.56
C PHE A 195 -5.26 5.72 -12.63
N SER A 196 -5.73 6.89 -12.24
CA SER A 196 -6.06 7.97 -13.18
C SER A 196 -4.82 8.44 -13.96
N ALA A 197 -3.68 8.58 -13.27
CA ALA A 197 -2.42 8.98 -13.88
C ALA A 197 -1.91 7.95 -14.90
N MET A 198 -2.08 6.65 -14.61
CA MET A 198 -1.69 5.57 -15.53
C MET A 198 -2.63 5.39 -16.71
N ALA A 199 -3.93 5.58 -16.51
CA ALA A 199 -4.91 5.49 -17.60
C ALA A 199 -4.68 6.55 -18.70
N ARG A 200 -4.09 7.69 -18.37
CA ARG A 200 -3.74 8.75 -19.33
C ARG A 200 -2.43 8.50 -20.10
N GLY A 201 -1.68 7.47 -19.72
CA GLY A 201 -0.34 7.18 -20.25
C GLY A 201 -0.31 6.15 -21.40
N TYR A 202 -1.48 5.76 -21.92
CA TYR A 202 -1.65 4.89 -23.09
C TYR A 202 -2.20 5.68 -24.27
#